data_AF-A0A177WWZ5-F1
#
_entry.id   AF-A0A177WWZ5-F1
#
_cell.length_a   1.000
_cell.length_b   1.000
_cell.length_c   1.000
_cell.angle_alpha   90.00
_cell.angle_beta   90.00
_cell.angle_gamma   90.00
#
_symmetry.space_group_name_H-M   'P 1'
#
loop_
_entity.id
_entity.type
_entity.pdbx_description
1 polymer ?
#
loop_
_entity_poly.entity_id
_entity_poly.type
_entity_poly.pdbx_seq_one_letter_code
_entity_poly.pdbx_strand_id
1 'polypeptide(L)'
;MSKIELGLCGEILKEHFGSLVQSQSTTVELWLRIDFLIIDKVGFVLLSKGRSNLAAIAQSSKLPIKIIRESLFILIQNHQVTFAENTEGMRVVVYYEANIKEILLRDRFALYISTASTHLGVNAGLIISKVLEAGYLAPLKLLKSCKLTEKDISACMEKLVQGRFVRTVSAIDSLTINDKYILEEREAIANTGAGAPLSSTELAKLRKSLAEKRSNYAQTPSSGTKRKVLDFEEEENRKKLRGDLYSIVHDTNYYAVDFERFHILLRNDAKLASQRVNDTAGRLIKAMLDHTYSQLNSCKEPLSPSIRREMIGTLVRGQELHVHGHSNDPAMEYIEALVSERAKIVSNLNGTLYAINLRDSVRVMQIDLIESIIQEKFGDVCRRIWRLLYMKQKLDEKQVGKQAMINNKVARECLYTMLKEGLVYLQVSHGF
;
A
#
# COMPACT_ATOMS: atom_id res chain seq x y z
N MET A 1 -12.34 -8.73 11.47
CA MET A 1 -12.29 -7.25 11.45
C MET A 1 -12.51 -6.76 12.88
N SER A 2 -11.69 -5.82 13.35
CA SER A 2 -11.89 -5.19 14.66
C SER A 2 -13.09 -4.23 14.63
N LYS A 3 -13.68 -3.94 15.80
CA LYS A 3 -14.77 -2.94 15.90
C LYS A 3 -14.34 -1.55 15.42
N ILE A 4 -13.06 -1.21 15.62
CA ILE A 4 -12.47 0.07 15.22
C ILE A 4 -12.40 0.16 13.69
N GLU A 5 -11.85 -0.87 13.03
CA GLU A 5 -11.81 -0.93 11.56
C GLU A 5 -13.22 -0.86 10.95
N LEU A 6 -14.18 -1.56 11.55
CA LEU A 6 -15.57 -1.53 11.09
C LEU A 6 -16.17 -0.12 11.21
N GLY A 7 -15.96 0.56 12.33
CA GLY A 7 -16.41 1.94 12.54
C GLY A 7 -15.77 2.92 11.56
N LEU A 8 -14.44 2.86 11.41
CA LEU A 8 -13.70 3.73 10.51
C LEU A 8 -14.10 3.52 9.05
N CYS A 9 -14.17 2.27 8.57
CA CYS A 9 -14.64 1.98 7.22
C CYS A 9 -16.08 2.45 7.00
N GLY A 10 -16.94 2.32 8.02
CA GLY A 10 -18.31 2.83 7.97
C GLY A 10 -18.37 4.34 7.76
N GLU A 11 -17.60 5.10 8.53
CA GLU A 11 -17.54 6.57 8.40
C GLU A 11 -16.94 7.00 7.06
N ILE A 12 -15.86 6.36 6.59
CA ILE A 12 -15.27 6.66 5.26
C ILE A 12 -16.30 6.44 4.15
N LEU A 13 -17.04 5.33 4.19
CA LEU A 13 -18.07 5.06 3.18
C LEU A 13 -19.20 6.09 3.24
N LYS A 14 -19.60 6.49 4.45
CA LYS A 14 -20.64 7.50 4.66
C LYS A 14 -20.22 8.90 4.21
N GLU A 15 -18.98 9.29 4.44
CA GLU A 15 -18.45 10.59 4.00
C GLU A 15 -18.37 10.67 2.47
N HIS A 16 -17.82 9.63 1.83
CA HIS A 16 -17.63 9.64 0.37
C HIS A 16 -18.86 9.29 -0.44
N PHE A 17 -19.80 8.53 0.12
CA PHE A 17 -20.95 8.02 -0.62
C PHE A 17 -22.30 8.28 0.05
N GLY A 18 -22.34 8.73 1.32
CA GLY A 18 -23.57 8.85 2.13
C GLY A 18 -24.18 10.25 2.19
N SER A 19 -23.41 11.32 1.96
CA SER A 19 -23.92 12.71 1.95
C SER A 19 -24.04 13.28 0.54
N LEU A 20 -25.10 14.07 0.31
CA LEU A 20 -25.32 14.94 -0.85
C LEU A 20 -24.10 15.86 -1.08
N VAL A 21 -23.15 15.44 -1.89
CA VAL A 21 -22.23 16.38 -2.53
C VAL A 21 -22.99 17.03 -3.67
N GLN A 22 -23.71 18.11 -3.36
CA GLN A 22 -24.08 19.12 -4.35
C GLN A 22 -22.79 19.75 -4.90
N SER A 23 -22.10 19.08 -5.82
CA SER A 23 -21.13 19.74 -6.68
C SER A 23 -21.60 19.64 -8.12
N GLN A 24 -21.99 20.78 -8.65
CA GLN A 24 -22.41 21.00 -10.02
C GLN A 24 -21.43 20.35 -11.01
N SER A 25 -21.88 19.35 -11.76
CA SER A 25 -21.23 18.98 -13.02
C SER A 25 -22.30 18.70 -14.06
N THR A 26 -22.60 19.76 -14.80
CA THR A 26 -23.52 19.78 -15.93
C THR A 26 -22.88 19.01 -17.08
N THR A 27 -23.15 17.70 -17.19
CA THR A 27 -23.49 17.01 -18.45
C THR A 27 -23.68 15.50 -18.21
N VAL A 28 -24.91 15.03 -18.49
CA VAL A 28 -25.39 13.64 -18.62
C VAL A 28 -25.98 12.94 -17.36
N GLU A 29 -26.01 13.55 -16.18
CA GLU A 29 -26.55 12.88 -14.97
C GLU A 29 -28.05 13.10 -14.70
N LEU A 30 -28.91 12.41 -15.45
CA LEU A 30 -30.34 12.25 -15.11
C LEU A 30 -30.67 10.89 -14.47
N TRP A 31 -29.65 10.06 -14.17
CA TRP A 31 -29.79 8.72 -13.59
C TRP A 31 -29.29 8.56 -12.14
N LEU A 32 -28.77 9.60 -11.50
CA LEU A 32 -28.26 9.55 -10.12
C LEU A 32 -29.17 10.33 -9.16
N ARG A 33 -30.43 9.94 -9.11
CA ARG A 33 -31.39 10.36 -8.08
C ARG A 33 -31.61 9.23 -7.07
N ILE A 34 -30.54 8.51 -6.76
CA ILE A 34 -30.51 7.47 -5.74
C ILE A 34 -29.98 8.12 -4.49
N ASP A 35 -30.76 8.08 -3.42
CA ASP A 35 -30.39 8.63 -2.13
C ASP A 35 -29.04 8.04 -1.69
N PHE A 36 -28.00 8.87 -1.71
CA PHE A 36 -26.60 8.52 -1.39
C PHE A 36 -26.47 7.83 -0.01
N LEU A 37 -27.39 8.11 0.93
CA LEU A 37 -27.56 7.43 2.23
C LEU A 37 -27.81 5.90 2.14
N ILE A 38 -27.96 5.35 0.94
CA ILE A 38 -28.24 3.93 0.76
C ILE A 38 -26.97 3.12 0.44
N ILE A 39 -25.94 3.77 -0.14
CA ILE A 39 -24.72 3.10 -0.59
C ILE A 39 -23.86 2.66 0.60
N ASP A 40 -23.68 3.54 1.57
CA ASP A 40 -22.95 3.27 2.82
C ASP A 40 -23.60 2.11 3.59
N LYS A 41 -24.93 2.04 3.63
CA LYS A 41 -25.67 0.96 4.29
C LYS A 41 -25.40 -0.41 3.65
N VAL A 42 -25.35 -0.49 2.32
CA VAL A 42 -24.99 -1.74 1.60
C VAL A 42 -23.54 -2.12 1.91
N GLY A 43 -22.62 -1.16 1.88
CA GLY A 43 -21.22 -1.39 2.25
C GLY A 43 -21.06 -1.86 3.70
N PHE A 44 -21.79 -1.26 4.64
CA PHE A 44 -21.78 -1.64 6.06
C PHE A 44 -22.31 -3.06 6.29
N VAL A 45 -23.33 -3.49 5.55
CA VAL A 45 -23.81 -4.89 5.60
C VAL A 45 -22.70 -5.86 5.18
N LEU A 46 -21.96 -5.54 4.11
CA LEU A 46 -20.83 -6.36 3.66
C LEU A 46 -19.66 -6.35 4.66
N LEU A 47 -19.38 -5.20 5.29
CA LEU A 47 -18.33 -5.10 6.32
C LEU A 47 -18.67 -5.90 7.58
N SER A 48 -19.94 -5.90 7.99
CA SER A 48 -20.40 -6.55 9.22
C SER A 48 -20.66 -8.05 9.06
N LYS A 49 -21.26 -8.47 7.95
CA LYS A 49 -21.60 -9.89 7.68
C LYS A 49 -20.54 -10.63 6.88
N GLY A 50 -19.63 -9.92 6.22
CA GLY A 50 -18.69 -10.49 5.28
C GLY A 50 -19.34 -10.88 3.96
N ARG A 51 -18.73 -11.87 3.29
CA ARG A 51 -19.11 -12.31 1.95
C ARG A 51 -20.58 -12.72 1.88
N SER A 52 -21.35 -12.06 1.00
CA SER A 52 -22.81 -12.19 0.95
C SER A 52 -23.32 -12.16 -0.49
N ASN A 53 -24.40 -12.90 -0.77
CA ASN A 53 -25.10 -12.83 -2.05
C ASN A 53 -26.20 -11.75 -2.02
N LEU A 54 -26.78 -11.43 -3.19
CA LEU A 54 -27.76 -10.36 -3.33
C LEU A 54 -29.00 -10.54 -2.42
N ALA A 55 -29.49 -11.77 -2.25
CA ALA A 55 -30.64 -12.07 -1.41
C ALA A 55 -30.34 -11.84 0.08
N ALA A 56 -29.17 -12.29 0.55
CA ALA A 56 -28.71 -12.08 1.91
C ALA A 56 -28.52 -10.58 2.23
N ILE A 57 -27.98 -9.81 1.27
CA ILE A 57 -27.85 -8.35 1.40
C ILE A 57 -29.24 -7.70 1.48
N ALA A 58 -30.19 -8.12 0.65
CA ALA A 58 -31.55 -7.59 0.67
C ALA A 58 -32.27 -7.85 2.01
N GLN A 59 -32.17 -9.07 2.52
CA GLN A 59 -32.76 -9.44 3.81
C GLN A 59 -32.15 -8.63 4.97
N SER A 60 -30.84 -8.38 4.92
CA SER A 60 -30.11 -7.69 5.99
C SER A 60 -30.30 -6.18 5.97
N SER A 61 -30.26 -5.59 4.78
CA SER A 61 -30.37 -4.13 4.59
C SER A 61 -31.83 -3.64 4.62
N LYS A 62 -32.80 -4.54 4.36
CA LYS A 62 -34.22 -4.23 4.15
C LYS A 62 -34.44 -3.22 3.02
N LEU A 63 -33.59 -3.28 1.98
CA LEU A 63 -33.65 -2.39 0.82
C LEU A 63 -34.18 -3.12 -0.42
N PRO A 64 -34.83 -2.42 -1.36
CA PRO A 64 -35.19 -2.97 -2.66
C PRO A 64 -33.96 -3.43 -3.44
N ILE A 65 -34.08 -4.58 -4.13
CA ILE A 65 -32.99 -5.20 -4.91
C ILE A 65 -32.41 -4.25 -5.96
N LYS A 66 -33.25 -3.42 -6.59
CA LYS A 66 -32.81 -2.44 -7.59
C LYS A 66 -31.75 -1.49 -7.01
N ILE A 67 -32.03 -0.91 -5.84
CA ILE A 67 -31.14 0.04 -5.18
C ILE A 67 -29.86 -0.66 -4.71
N ILE A 68 -29.96 -1.91 -4.26
CA ILE A 68 -28.78 -2.70 -3.88
C ILE A 68 -27.87 -2.92 -5.09
N ARG A 69 -28.43 -3.24 -6.27
CA ARG A 69 -27.63 -3.40 -7.50
C ARG A 69 -26.93 -2.11 -7.90
N GLU A 70 -27.63 -0.98 -7.85
CA GLU A 70 -27.06 0.33 -8.14
C GLU A 70 -25.95 0.70 -7.14
N SER A 71 -26.16 0.42 -5.85
CA SER A 71 -25.15 0.65 -4.80
C SER A 71 -23.92 -0.24 -5.00
N LEU A 72 -24.11 -1.52 -5.28
CA LEU A 72 -23.02 -2.46 -5.57
C LEU A 72 -22.25 -2.04 -6.83
N PHE A 73 -22.94 -1.55 -7.87
CA PHE A 73 -22.29 -1.02 -9.07
C PHE A 73 -21.32 0.12 -8.74
N ILE A 74 -21.76 1.10 -7.93
CA ILE A 74 -20.92 2.24 -7.52
C ILE A 74 -19.74 1.78 -6.66
N LEU A 75 -19.98 0.86 -5.71
CA LEU A 75 -18.93 0.35 -4.83
C LEU A 75 -17.90 -0.49 -5.59
N ILE A 76 -18.32 -1.31 -6.55
CA ILE A 76 -17.43 -2.08 -7.43
C ILE A 76 -16.62 -1.13 -8.30
N GLN A 77 -17.27 -0.13 -8.91
CA GLN A 77 -16.62 0.89 -9.73
C GLN A 77 -15.48 1.63 -8.99
N ASN A 78 -15.63 1.80 -7.68
CA ASN A 78 -14.66 2.44 -6.79
C ASN A 78 -13.70 1.45 -6.08
N HIS A 79 -13.65 0.18 -6.48
CA HIS A 79 -12.82 -0.88 -5.86
C HIS A 79 -13.16 -1.22 -4.40
N GLN A 80 -14.28 -0.75 -3.87
CA GLN A 80 -14.68 -0.93 -2.48
C GLN A 80 -15.32 -2.30 -2.25
N VAL A 81 -15.82 -2.94 -3.31
CA VAL A 81 -16.42 -4.28 -3.28
C VAL A 81 -15.84 -5.12 -4.41
N THR A 82 -15.43 -6.33 -4.06
CA THR A 82 -15.05 -7.40 -4.99
C THR A 82 -16.21 -8.39 -5.13
N PHE A 83 -16.30 -9.09 -6.25
CA PHE A 83 -17.32 -10.10 -6.49
C PHE A 83 -16.74 -11.33 -7.16
N ALA A 84 -17.34 -12.49 -6.90
CA ALA A 84 -16.97 -13.74 -7.55
C ALA A 84 -18.21 -14.60 -7.81
N GLU A 85 -18.18 -15.31 -8.93
CA GLU A 85 -19.22 -16.25 -9.34
C GLU A 85 -18.88 -17.67 -8.85
N ASN A 86 -19.82 -18.26 -8.13
CA ASN A 86 -19.74 -19.63 -7.64
C ASN A 86 -20.85 -20.46 -8.27
N THR A 87 -20.51 -21.63 -8.78
CA THR A 87 -21.47 -22.64 -9.24
C THR A 87 -21.93 -23.48 -8.06
N GLU A 88 -23.20 -23.33 -7.68
CA GLU A 88 -23.87 -24.12 -6.64
C GLU A 88 -24.88 -25.06 -7.31
N GLY A 89 -24.43 -26.29 -7.58
CA GLY A 89 -25.20 -27.24 -8.40
C GLY A 89 -25.37 -26.71 -9.83
N MET A 90 -26.62 -26.48 -10.23
CA MET A 90 -26.95 -25.93 -11.57
C MET A 90 -27.04 -24.40 -11.60
N ARG A 91 -26.94 -23.70 -10.45
CA ARG A 91 -27.12 -22.25 -10.37
C ARG A 91 -25.78 -21.55 -10.23
N VAL A 92 -25.61 -20.44 -10.94
CA VAL A 92 -24.50 -19.52 -10.71
C VAL A 92 -24.96 -18.47 -9.71
N VAL A 93 -24.25 -18.37 -8.59
CA VAL A 93 -24.52 -17.41 -7.52
C VAL A 93 -23.34 -16.46 -7.42
N VAL A 94 -23.63 -15.15 -7.43
CA VAL A 94 -22.63 -14.10 -7.24
C VAL A 94 -22.53 -13.77 -5.77
N TYR A 95 -21.30 -13.79 -5.24
CA TYR A 95 -20.98 -13.36 -3.90
C TYR A 95 -20.18 -12.07 -3.95
N TYR A 96 -20.57 -11.11 -3.10
CA TYR A 96 -19.93 -9.81 -2.94
C TYR A 96 -19.18 -9.76 -1.61
N GLU A 97 -18.03 -9.10 -1.60
CA GLU A 97 -17.18 -8.95 -0.41
C GLU A 97 -16.57 -7.54 -0.38
N ALA A 98 -16.60 -6.89 0.78
CA ALA A 98 -16.02 -5.56 0.94
C ALA A 98 -14.48 -5.61 0.98
N ASN A 99 -13.84 -4.76 0.18
CA ASN A 99 -12.39 -4.62 0.16
C ASN A 99 -11.94 -3.57 1.18
N ILE A 100 -11.70 -4.04 2.40
CA ILE A 100 -11.34 -3.22 3.57
C ILE A 100 -10.12 -2.34 3.29
N LYS A 101 -9.11 -2.88 2.59
CA LYS A 101 -7.88 -2.15 2.29
C LYS A 101 -8.16 -0.96 1.39
N GLU A 102 -8.92 -1.15 0.32
CA GLU A 102 -9.29 -0.08 -0.62
C GLU A 102 -10.15 0.99 0.05
N ILE A 103 -11.03 0.60 0.99
CA ILE A 103 -11.80 1.56 1.81
C ILE A 103 -10.87 2.43 2.65
N LEU A 104 -9.97 1.80 3.42
CA LEU A 104 -9.05 2.54 4.29
C LEU A 104 -8.08 3.44 3.52
N LEU A 105 -7.74 3.10 2.27
CA LEU A 105 -6.85 3.92 1.45
C LEU A 105 -7.48 5.24 0.98
N ARG A 106 -8.82 5.37 1.03
CA ARG A 106 -9.54 6.61 0.69
C ARG A 106 -9.17 7.79 1.57
N ASP A 107 -8.97 7.52 2.86
CA ASP A 107 -8.50 8.50 3.84
C ASP A 107 -7.17 9.18 3.43
N ARG A 108 -6.38 8.53 2.57
CA ARG A 108 -5.07 9.01 2.11
C ARG A 108 -5.10 9.68 0.74
N PHE A 109 -6.27 9.88 0.13
CA PHE A 109 -6.36 10.43 -1.24
C PHE A 109 -5.68 11.78 -1.39
N ALA A 110 -5.89 12.70 -0.44
CA ALA A 110 -5.23 14.00 -0.46
C ALA A 110 -3.70 13.88 -0.47
N LEU A 111 -3.16 12.92 0.28
CA LEU A 111 -1.73 12.65 0.33
C LEU A 111 -1.19 12.13 -1.01
N TYR A 112 -1.92 11.25 -1.69
CA TYR A 112 -1.53 10.75 -3.02
C TYR A 112 -1.57 11.85 -4.08
N ILE A 113 -2.60 12.70 -4.07
CA ILE A 113 -2.72 13.83 -5.00
C ILE A 113 -1.58 14.83 -4.79
N SER A 114 -1.27 15.16 -3.53
CA SER A 114 -0.15 16.05 -3.20
C SER A 114 1.19 15.44 -3.62
N THR A 115 1.42 14.15 -3.32
CA THR A 115 2.64 13.44 -3.69
C THR A 115 2.83 13.41 -5.22
N ALA A 116 1.76 13.14 -5.98
CA ALA A 116 1.80 13.18 -7.44
C ALA A 116 2.14 14.58 -7.96
N SER A 117 1.52 15.62 -7.37
CA SER A 117 1.78 17.01 -7.75
C SER A 117 3.23 17.42 -7.51
N THR A 118 3.80 17.02 -6.38
CA THR A 118 5.18 17.36 -6.00
C THR A 118 6.21 16.63 -6.85
N HIS A 119 6.03 15.32 -7.11
CA HIS A 119 7.05 14.50 -7.76
C HIS A 119 6.91 14.44 -9.30
N LEU A 120 5.70 14.62 -9.84
CA LEU A 120 5.40 14.45 -11.27
C LEU A 120 4.82 15.71 -11.93
N GLY A 121 4.56 16.75 -11.14
CA GLY A 121 3.99 18.02 -11.57
C GLY A 121 2.48 18.12 -11.41
N VAL A 122 1.96 19.34 -11.53
CA VAL A 122 0.57 19.69 -11.22
C VAL A 122 -0.45 18.91 -12.06
N ASN A 123 -0.16 18.70 -13.35
CA ASN A 123 -1.05 17.94 -14.25
C ASN A 123 -1.21 16.48 -13.81
N ALA A 124 -0.14 15.87 -13.28
CA ALA A 124 -0.20 14.51 -12.76
C ALA A 124 -1.09 14.43 -11.50
N GLY A 125 -0.97 15.42 -10.61
CA GLY A 125 -1.86 15.56 -9.45
C GLY A 125 -3.34 15.65 -9.84
N LEU A 126 -3.65 16.48 -10.85
CA LEU A 126 -5.02 16.64 -11.35
C LEU A 126 -5.57 15.33 -11.94
N ILE A 127 -4.78 14.64 -12.78
CA ILE A 127 -5.18 13.35 -13.36
C ILE A 127 -5.40 12.31 -12.26
N ILE A 128 -4.48 12.18 -11.30
CA ILE A 128 -4.62 11.25 -10.17
C ILE A 128 -5.89 11.56 -9.36
N SER A 129 -6.19 12.83 -9.09
CA SER A 129 -7.45 13.22 -8.43
C SER A 129 -8.67 12.68 -9.18
N LYS A 130 -8.71 12.82 -10.50
CA LYS A 130 -9.83 12.34 -11.32
C LYS A 130 -9.91 10.82 -11.41
N VAL A 131 -8.78 10.11 -11.41
CA VAL A 131 -8.78 8.64 -11.34
C VAL A 131 -9.28 8.18 -9.96
N LEU A 132 -8.86 8.80 -8.86
CA LEU A 132 -9.29 8.46 -7.50
C LEU A 132 -10.79 8.73 -7.25
N GLU A 133 -11.31 9.83 -7.80
CA GLU A 133 -12.74 10.17 -7.74
C GLU A 133 -13.60 9.13 -8.49
N ALA A 134 -13.14 8.66 -9.64
CA ALA A 134 -13.89 7.74 -10.50
C ALA A 134 -13.70 6.26 -10.16
N GLY A 135 -12.60 5.89 -9.49
CA GLY A 135 -12.14 4.50 -9.36
C GLY A 135 -11.56 4.00 -10.69
N TYR A 136 -12.38 3.32 -11.50
CA TYR A 136 -12.01 2.94 -12.86
C TYR A 136 -12.23 4.07 -13.87
N LEU A 137 -11.15 4.56 -14.49
CA LEU A 137 -11.24 5.66 -15.45
C LEU A 137 -10.71 5.25 -16.83
N ALA A 138 -11.53 5.50 -17.86
CA ALA A 138 -11.09 5.46 -19.25
C ALA A 138 -10.44 6.80 -19.61
N PRO A 139 -9.26 6.83 -20.28
CA PRO A 139 -8.53 8.07 -20.55
C PRO A 139 -9.33 9.11 -21.32
N LEU A 140 -10.21 8.70 -22.23
CA LEU A 140 -11.08 9.61 -22.97
C LEU A 140 -11.97 10.49 -22.07
N LYS A 141 -12.35 9.99 -20.89
CA LYS A 141 -13.12 10.77 -19.92
C LYS A 141 -12.31 11.92 -19.31
N LEU A 142 -10.98 11.81 -19.27
CA LEU A 142 -10.09 12.87 -18.77
C LEU A 142 -10.17 14.14 -19.60
N LEU A 143 -10.41 14.05 -20.92
CA LEU A 143 -10.58 15.24 -21.77
C LEU A 143 -11.78 16.11 -21.35
N LYS A 144 -12.82 15.49 -20.82
CA LYS A 144 -14.02 16.21 -20.35
C LYS A 144 -13.82 16.76 -18.94
N SER A 145 -13.14 16.01 -18.07
CA SER A 145 -13.01 16.34 -16.65
C SER A 145 -11.82 17.25 -16.32
N CYS A 146 -10.73 17.12 -17.08
CA CYS A 146 -9.52 17.92 -16.91
C CYS A 146 -9.48 18.91 -18.08
N LYS A 147 -9.48 20.22 -17.81
CA LYS A 147 -9.35 21.28 -18.82
C LYS A 147 -7.93 21.31 -19.43
N LEU A 148 -7.41 20.16 -19.84
CA LEU A 148 -6.08 19.93 -20.37
C LEU A 148 -6.19 19.56 -21.85
N THR A 149 -5.12 19.81 -22.61
CA THR A 149 -5.07 19.38 -24.01
C THR A 149 -4.86 17.87 -24.09
N GLU A 150 -5.27 17.25 -25.20
CA GLU A 150 -5.04 15.82 -25.43
C GLU A 150 -3.56 15.44 -25.34
N LYS A 151 -2.68 16.28 -25.88
CA LYS A 151 -1.24 16.10 -25.85
C LYS A 151 -0.70 16.07 -24.42
N ASP A 152 -1.18 16.97 -23.56
CA ASP A 152 -0.77 17.04 -22.15
C ASP A 152 -1.22 15.80 -21.38
N ILE A 153 -2.46 15.36 -21.61
CA ILE A 153 -3.00 14.16 -20.98
C ILE A 153 -2.22 12.94 -21.45
N SER A 154 -1.92 12.80 -22.75
CA SER A 154 -1.17 11.65 -23.25
C SER A 154 0.22 11.57 -22.66
N ALA A 155 0.98 12.68 -22.73
CA ALA A 155 2.33 12.74 -22.19
C ALA A 155 2.36 12.49 -20.67
N CYS A 156 1.35 12.97 -19.93
CA CYS A 156 1.29 12.78 -18.49
C CYS A 156 0.87 11.35 -18.11
N MET A 157 -0.13 10.77 -18.79
CA MET A 157 -0.55 9.39 -18.59
C MET A 157 0.56 8.40 -18.93
N GLU A 158 1.32 8.63 -20.00
CA GLU A 158 2.50 7.82 -20.32
C GLU A 158 3.53 7.83 -19.19
N LYS A 159 3.84 9.01 -18.62
CA LYS A 159 4.73 9.11 -17.45
C LYS A 159 4.17 8.39 -16.22
N LEU A 160 2.86 8.51 -15.97
CA LEU A 160 2.19 7.85 -14.84
C LEU A 160 2.22 6.32 -14.98
N VAL A 161 2.00 5.79 -16.19
CA VAL A 161 2.05 4.36 -16.48
C VAL A 161 3.48 3.83 -16.43
N GLN A 162 4.43 4.50 -17.10
CA GLN A 162 5.85 4.12 -17.05
C GLN A 162 6.42 4.17 -15.63
N GLY A 163 6.01 5.17 -14.85
CA GLY A 163 6.36 5.34 -13.44
C GLY A 163 5.64 4.40 -12.47
N ARG A 164 4.68 3.59 -12.96
CA ARG A 164 3.83 2.67 -12.18
C ARG A 164 2.99 3.36 -11.11
N PHE A 165 2.55 4.58 -11.35
CA PHE A 165 1.58 5.28 -10.48
C PHE A 165 0.14 4.95 -10.84
N VAL A 166 -0.06 4.52 -12.09
CA VAL A 166 -1.34 4.10 -12.64
C VAL A 166 -1.11 2.78 -13.38
N ARG A 167 -2.05 1.84 -13.22
CA ARG A 167 -2.02 0.53 -13.85
C ARG A 167 -3.29 0.30 -14.66
N THR A 168 -3.19 -0.55 -15.68
CA THR A 168 -4.37 -1.04 -16.37
C THR A 168 -5.14 -2.01 -15.49
N VAL A 169 -6.44 -2.00 -15.65
CA VAL A 169 -7.37 -2.81 -14.88
C VAL A 169 -7.72 -4.05 -15.68
N SER A 170 -7.69 -5.21 -15.02
CA SER A 170 -8.14 -6.47 -15.60
C SER A 170 -9.39 -6.98 -14.87
N ALA A 171 -10.16 -7.88 -15.50
CA ALA A 171 -11.31 -8.54 -14.88
C ALA A 171 -10.92 -9.25 -13.57
N ILE A 172 -9.67 -9.73 -13.47
CA ILE A 172 -9.14 -10.39 -12.28
C ILE A 172 -9.08 -9.41 -11.09
N ASP A 173 -9.03 -8.10 -11.29
CA ASP A 173 -8.97 -7.12 -10.20
C ASP A 173 -10.27 -7.01 -9.40
N SER A 174 -11.38 -7.50 -9.95
CA SER A 174 -12.66 -7.57 -9.23
C SER A 174 -12.75 -8.76 -8.26
N LEU A 175 -11.76 -9.68 -8.31
CA LEU A 175 -11.73 -10.89 -7.48
C LEU A 175 -10.91 -10.67 -6.20
N THR A 176 -11.31 -11.32 -5.11
CA THR A 176 -10.47 -11.42 -3.91
C THR A 176 -9.22 -12.25 -4.20
N ILE A 177 -8.17 -12.09 -3.39
CA ILE A 177 -6.94 -12.90 -3.53
C ILE A 177 -7.26 -14.41 -3.44
N ASN A 178 -8.16 -14.80 -2.55
CA ASN A 178 -8.59 -16.19 -2.41
C ASN A 178 -9.33 -16.68 -3.65
N ASP A 179 -10.22 -15.87 -4.23
CA ASP A 179 -10.92 -16.24 -5.47
C ASP A 179 -9.95 -16.33 -6.65
N LYS A 180 -8.93 -15.47 -6.74
CA LYS A 180 -7.85 -15.59 -7.73
C LYS A 180 -7.12 -16.92 -7.59
N TYR A 181 -6.83 -17.35 -6.35
CA TYR A 181 -6.17 -18.62 -6.09
C TYR A 181 -7.04 -19.83 -6.45
N ILE A 182 -8.35 -19.74 -6.20
CA ILE A 182 -9.31 -20.77 -6.58
C ILE A 182 -9.42 -20.87 -8.09
N LEU A 183 -9.48 -19.73 -8.80
CA LEU A 183 -9.52 -19.68 -10.26
C LEU A 183 -8.25 -20.29 -10.88
N GLU A 184 -7.08 -19.89 -10.40
CA GLU A 184 -5.79 -20.43 -10.85
C GLU A 184 -5.69 -21.95 -10.61
N GLU A 185 -6.17 -22.43 -9.45
CA GLU A 185 -6.21 -23.87 -9.17
C GLU A 185 -7.15 -24.61 -10.12
N ARG A 186 -8.35 -24.07 -10.38
CA ARG A 186 -9.31 -24.66 -11.33
C ARG A 186 -8.74 -24.74 -12.74
N GLU A 187 -8.11 -23.68 -13.22
CA GLU A 187 -7.45 -23.66 -14.53
C GLU A 187 -6.29 -24.67 -14.60
N ALA A 188 -5.47 -24.76 -13.55
CA ALA A 188 -4.38 -25.72 -13.49
C ALA A 188 -4.88 -27.18 -13.50
N ILE A 189 -5.98 -27.47 -12.79
CA ILE A 189 -6.65 -28.77 -12.80
C ILE A 189 -7.17 -29.08 -14.20
N ALA A 190 -7.88 -28.15 -14.83
CA ALA A 190 -8.44 -28.33 -16.18
C ALA A 190 -7.36 -28.54 -17.24
N ASN A 191 -6.19 -27.89 -17.10
CA ASN A 191 -5.06 -28.07 -18.00
C ASN A 191 -4.31 -29.39 -17.78
N THR A 192 -4.32 -29.94 -16.56
CA THR A 192 -3.58 -31.16 -16.22
C THR A 192 -4.42 -32.42 -16.44
N GLY A 193 -5.69 -32.38 -16.06
CA GLY A 193 -6.65 -33.45 -16.30
C GLY A 193 -7.49 -33.11 -17.53
N ALA A 194 -7.31 -33.84 -18.62
CA ALA A 194 -8.12 -33.74 -19.85
C ALA A 194 -9.59 -34.21 -19.62
N GLY A 195 -10.28 -33.60 -18.65
CA GLY A 195 -11.63 -33.95 -18.19
C GLY A 195 -11.71 -35.01 -17.09
N ALA A 196 -10.59 -35.62 -16.68
CA ALA A 196 -10.58 -36.64 -15.61
C ALA A 196 -10.32 -36.01 -14.22
N PRO A 197 -11.05 -36.43 -13.16
CA PRO A 197 -10.78 -35.98 -11.80
C PRO A 197 -9.42 -36.51 -11.33
N LEU A 198 -8.53 -35.59 -10.92
CA LEU A 198 -7.20 -35.89 -10.39
C LEU A 198 -7.29 -36.61 -9.04
N SER A 199 -6.31 -37.48 -8.76
CA SER A 199 -6.19 -38.14 -7.47
C SER A 199 -5.91 -37.13 -6.34
N SER A 200 -6.32 -37.45 -5.11
CA SER A 200 -6.10 -36.61 -3.92
C SER A 200 -4.60 -36.26 -3.72
N THR A 201 -3.70 -37.18 -4.03
CA THR A 201 -2.25 -36.99 -3.92
C THR A 201 -1.70 -36.08 -5.03
N GLU A 202 -2.26 -36.14 -6.23
CA GLU A 202 -1.89 -35.29 -7.37
C GLU A 202 -2.35 -33.85 -7.15
N LEU A 203 -3.58 -33.66 -6.64
CA LEU A 203 -4.11 -32.35 -6.26
C LEU A 203 -3.26 -31.69 -5.16
N ALA A 204 -2.82 -32.45 -4.15
CA ALA A 204 -1.95 -31.93 -3.10
C ALA A 204 -0.59 -31.48 -3.65
N LYS A 205 0.01 -32.25 -4.57
CA LYS A 205 1.26 -31.87 -5.26
C LYS A 205 1.06 -30.62 -6.13
N LEU A 206 -0.06 -30.53 -6.86
CA LEU A 206 -0.39 -29.37 -7.69
C LEU A 206 -0.52 -28.10 -6.84
N ARG A 207 -1.29 -28.16 -5.74
CA ARG A 207 -1.43 -27.04 -4.79
C ARG A 207 -0.09 -26.60 -4.23
N LYS A 208 0.78 -27.55 -3.85
CA LYS A 208 2.12 -27.24 -3.37
C LYS A 208 2.96 -26.53 -4.45
N SER A 209 2.91 -27.01 -5.69
CA SER A 209 3.62 -26.39 -6.81
C SER A 209 3.12 -24.97 -7.13
N LEU A 210 1.80 -24.73 -7.04
CA LEU A 210 1.21 -23.40 -7.22
C LEU A 210 1.60 -22.48 -6.07
N ALA A 211 1.60 -22.96 -4.82
CA ALA A 211 2.05 -22.18 -3.67
C ALA A 211 3.54 -21.80 -3.76
N GLU A 212 4.39 -22.71 -4.20
CA GLU A 212 5.82 -22.44 -4.45
C GLU A 212 6.00 -21.42 -5.59
N LYS A 213 5.25 -21.56 -6.70
CA LYS A 213 5.23 -20.56 -7.77
C LYS A 213 4.84 -19.19 -7.22
N ARG A 214 3.77 -19.09 -6.43
CA ARG A 214 3.33 -17.83 -5.80
C ARG A 214 4.39 -17.23 -4.89
N SER A 215 5.06 -18.04 -4.06
CA SER A 215 6.16 -17.60 -3.20
C SER A 215 7.35 -17.10 -4.02
N ASN A 216 7.70 -17.80 -5.10
CA ASN A 216 8.79 -17.40 -5.99
C ASN A 216 8.48 -16.11 -6.74
N TYR A 217 7.23 -15.89 -7.19
CA TYR A 217 6.80 -14.61 -7.76
C TYR A 217 6.73 -13.47 -6.73
N ALA A 218 6.50 -13.77 -5.46
CA ALA A 218 6.58 -12.77 -4.40
C ALA A 218 8.03 -12.37 -4.08
N GLN A 219 9.01 -13.21 -4.43
CA GLN A 219 10.45 -12.97 -4.21
C GLN A 219 11.19 -12.49 -5.46
N THR A 220 10.73 -12.84 -6.66
CA THR A 220 11.20 -12.30 -7.93
C THR A 220 10.20 -11.26 -8.43
N PRO A 221 10.52 -9.96 -8.34
CA PRO A 221 9.63 -8.96 -8.91
C PRO A 221 9.66 -9.11 -10.44
N SER A 222 8.56 -9.63 -10.96
CA SER A 222 8.23 -9.54 -12.38
C SER A 222 8.07 -8.07 -12.73
N SER A 223 9.18 -7.44 -13.11
CA SER A 223 9.20 -6.30 -13.99
C SER A 223 8.36 -6.65 -15.22
N GLY A 224 7.31 -5.87 -15.44
CA GLY A 224 6.43 -6.04 -16.59
C GLY A 224 5.42 -7.17 -16.39
N THR A 225 4.19 -6.85 -16.74
CA THR A 225 3.14 -7.75 -17.19
C THR A 225 3.69 -9.14 -17.53
N LYS A 226 3.37 -10.17 -16.74
CA LYS A 226 3.35 -11.54 -17.26
C LYS A 226 2.23 -11.61 -18.29
N ARG A 227 2.52 -11.08 -19.47
CA ARG A 227 1.84 -11.52 -20.67
C ARG A 227 2.20 -13.02 -20.77
N LYS A 228 1.27 -13.84 -21.27
CA LYS A 228 1.71 -14.85 -22.26
C LYS A 228 2.76 -14.15 -23.10
N VAL A 229 3.95 -14.72 -23.33
CA VAL A 229 4.89 -14.13 -24.28
C VAL A 229 4.13 -13.99 -25.61
N LEU A 230 3.51 -12.83 -25.79
CA LEU A 230 3.21 -12.24 -27.06
C LEU A 230 4.61 -11.80 -27.40
N ASP A 231 5.20 -12.48 -28.38
CA ASP A 231 6.55 -12.25 -28.84
C ASP A 231 6.82 -10.76 -28.84
N PHE A 232 8.05 -10.35 -28.52
CA PHE A 232 8.44 -8.94 -28.65
C PHE A 232 8.02 -8.38 -30.01
N GLU A 233 7.99 -9.24 -31.04
CA GLU A 233 7.41 -8.97 -32.36
C GLU A 233 5.93 -8.60 -32.37
N GLU A 234 5.03 -9.16 -31.55
CA GLU A 234 3.60 -8.81 -31.54
C GLU A 234 3.29 -7.47 -30.84
N GLU A 235 4.10 -7.08 -29.85
CA GLU A 235 3.96 -5.76 -29.22
C GLU A 235 4.61 -4.67 -30.07
N GLU A 236 5.76 -4.98 -30.68
CA GLU A 236 6.39 -4.12 -31.66
C GLU A 236 5.54 -4.03 -32.94
N ASN A 237 4.85 -5.12 -33.35
CA ASN A 237 3.88 -5.10 -34.44
C ASN A 237 2.61 -4.34 -34.08
N ARG A 238 2.15 -4.34 -32.82
CA ARG A 238 1.05 -3.45 -32.39
C ARG A 238 1.45 -1.97 -32.36
N LYS A 239 2.71 -1.66 -32.04
CA LYS A 239 3.25 -0.30 -32.19
C LYS A 239 3.45 0.09 -33.65
N LYS A 240 3.94 -0.83 -34.50
CA LYS A 240 4.08 -0.63 -35.95
C LYS A 240 2.73 -0.55 -36.68
N LEU A 241 1.69 -1.26 -36.22
CA LEU A 241 0.32 -1.18 -36.77
C LEU A 241 -0.40 0.13 -36.39
N ARG A 242 -0.06 0.73 -35.25
CA ARG A 242 -0.77 1.90 -34.70
C ARG A 242 -0.22 3.25 -35.19
N GLY A 243 0.92 3.25 -35.89
CA GLY A 243 1.56 4.45 -36.43
C GLY A 243 2.00 5.44 -35.34
N ASP A 244 2.71 6.49 -35.73
CA ASP A 244 3.14 7.61 -34.85
C ASP A 244 1.96 8.45 -34.29
N LEU A 245 0.72 8.03 -34.53
CA LEU A 245 -0.53 8.69 -34.14
C LEU A 245 -1.26 7.95 -33.00
N TYR A 246 -0.57 7.18 -32.17
CA TYR A 246 -1.17 6.55 -31.00
C TYR A 246 -1.18 7.48 -29.79
N SER A 247 -2.36 7.95 -29.42
CA SER A 247 -2.61 8.71 -28.18
C SER A 247 -3.24 7.78 -27.14
N ILE A 248 -2.66 7.72 -25.94
CA ILE A 248 -3.21 6.91 -24.82
C ILE A 248 -4.62 7.36 -24.43
N VAL A 249 -5.04 8.56 -24.85
CA VAL A 249 -6.38 9.10 -24.63
C VAL A 249 -7.46 8.27 -25.34
N HIS A 250 -7.11 7.63 -26.46
CA HIS A 250 -8.00 6.74 -27.20
C HIS A 250 -7.92 5.27 -26.76
N ASP A 251 -7.19 4.97 -25.68
CA ASP A 251 -7.16 3.61 -25.16
C ASP A 251 -8.54 3.20 -24.63
N THR A 252 -8.95 1.98 -24.96
CA THR A 252 -10.19 1.36 -24.48
C THR A 252 -10.02 0.74 -23.10
N ASN A 253 -8.79 0.64 -22.62
CA ASN A 253 -8.48 0.12 -21.29
C ASN A 253 -8.96 1.06 -20.18
N TYR A 254 -9.36 0.46 -19.06
CA TYR A 254 -9.58 1.18 -17.81
C TYR A 254 -8.30 1.25 -17.00
N TYR A 255 -8.11 2.35 -16.30
CA TYR A 255 -6.97 2.61 -15.45
C TYR A 255 -7.41 2.86 -14.01
N ALA A 256 -6.54 2.44 -13.08
CA ALA A 256 -6.68 2.66 -11.65
C ALA A 256 -5.33 3.06 -11.05
N VAL A 257 -5.37 3.76 -9.91
CA VAL A 257 -4.16 4.17 -9.19
C VAL A 257 -3.46 2.95 -8.58
N ASP A 258 -2.14 2.93 -8.67
CA ASP A 258 -1.30 1.98 -7.96
C ASP A 258 -0.77 2.63 -6.67
N PHE A 259 -1.40 2.31 -5.54
CA PHE A 259 -1.06 2.87 -4.24
C PHE A 259 0.33 2.45 -3.73
N GLU A 260 0.85 1.30 -4.16
CA GLU A 260 2.13 0.78 -3.67
C GLU A 260 3.27 1.74 -4.04
N ARG A 261 3.19 2.33 -5.23
CA ARG A 261 4.18 3.31 -5.71
C ARG A 261 4.21 4.57 -4.85
N PHE A 262 3.04 5.07 -4.45
CA PHE A 262 2.94 6.19 -3.51
C PHE A 262 3.48 5.83 -2.13
N HIS A 263 3.22 4.61 -1.64
CA HIS A 263 3.74 4.18 -0.34
C HIS A 263 5.27 4.11 -0.32
N ILE A 264 5.90 3.72 -1.42
CA ILE A 264 7.36 3.73 -1.56
C ILE A 264 7.89 5.17 -1.48
N LEU A 265 7.28 6.12 -2.20
CA LEU A 265 7.70 7.53 -2.13
C LEU A 265 7.54 8.11 -0.73
N LEU A 266 6.38 7.93 -0.12
CA LEU A 266 6.10 8.44 1.22
C LEU A 266 7.05 7.87 2.28
N ARG A 267 7.39 6.58 2.17
CA ARG A 267 8.42 5.97 3.02
C ARG A 267 9.81 6.58 2.75
N ASN A 268 10.16 6.79 1.49
CA ASN A 268 11.47 7.33 1.12
C ASN A 268 11.62 8.81 1.47
N ASP A 269 10.52 9.56 1.59
CA ASP A 269 10.50 10.95 2.04
C ASP A 269 10.60 11.08 3.57
N ALA A 270 10.57 9.96 4.30
CA ALA A 270 10.75 9.96 5.75
C ALA A 270 12.18 10.36 6.15
N LYS A 271 12.30 11.35 7.04
CA LYS A 271 13.55 12.01 7.41
C LYS A 271 14.33 11.29 8.53
N LEU A 272 14.30 9.96 8.55
CA LEU A 272 14.89 9.17 9.65
C LEU A 272 16.40 9.45 9.82
N ALA A 273 17.17 9.42 8.73
CA ALA A 273 18.60 9.65 8.78
C ALA A 273 18.97 11.09 9.19
N SER A 274 18.16 12.09 8.79
CA SER A 274 18.30 13.46 9.28
C SER A 274 18.13 13.57 10.79
N GLN A 275 17.14 12.87 11.34
CA GLN A 275 16.81 12.91 12.76
C GLN A 275 17.80 12.14 13.64
N ARG A 276 18.40 11.06 13.11
CA ARG A 276 19.32 10.19 13.87
C ARG A 276 20.78 10.61 13.77
N VAL A 277 21.19 11.16 12.63
CA VAL A 277 22.58 11.53 12.35
C VAL A 277 22.67 13.04 12.12
N ASN A 278 22.33 13.51 10.92
CA ASN A 278 22.23 14.93 10.56
C ASN A 278 21.61 15.09 9.14
N ASP A 279 21.34 16.32 8.74
CA ASP A 279 20.73 16.61 7.43
C ASP A 279 21.56 16.15 6.23
N THR A 280 22.89 16.12 6.33
CA THR A 280 23.77 15.62 5.28
C THR A 280 23.60 14.11 5.08
N ALA A 281 23.54 13.35 6.16
CA ALA A 281 23.23 11.92 6.13
C ALA A 281 21.83 11.66 5.55
N GLY A 282 20.86 12.50 5.90
CA GLY A 282 19.52 12.48 5.31
C GLY A 282 19.52 12.64 3.80
N ARG A 283 20.26 13.63 3.28
CA ARG A 283 20.42 13.86 1.83
C ARG A 283 21.12 12.70 1.13
N LEU A 284 22.16 12.11 1.73
CA LEU A 284 22.84 10.92 1.19
C LEU A 284 21.89 9.73 1.07
N ILE A 285 21.13 9.42 2.12
CA ILE A 285 20.14 8.34 2.11
C ILE A 285 19.04 8.61 1.06
N LYS A 286 18.57 9.85 0.95
CA LYS A 286 17.60 10.23 -0.07
C LYS A 286 18.14 10.00 -1.49
N ALA A 287 19.37 10.41 -1.77
CA ALA A 287 20.02 10.19 -3.06
C ALA A 287 20.17 8.68 -3.40
N MET A 288 20.50 7.86 -2.41
CA MET A 288 20.56 6.39 -2.56
C MET A 288 19.18 5.77 -2.85
N LEU A 289 18.13 6.22 -2.15
CA LEU A 289 16.76 5.76 -2.38
C LEU A 289 16.24 6.18 -3.76
N ASP A 290 16.51 7.41 -4.17
CA ASP A 290 16.08 7.93 -5.47
C ASP A 290 16.79 7.18 -6.61
N HIS A 291 18.08 6.85 -6.46
CA HIS A 291 18.84 6.04 -7.42
C HIS A 291 18.25 4.62 -7.59
N THR A 292 17.76 4.03 -6.51
CA THR A 292 17.24 2.64 -6.50
C THR A 292 15.73 2.56 -6.67
N TYR A 293 15.05 3.71 -6.76
CA TYR A 293 13.59 3.81 -6.76
C TYR A 293 12.90 3.05 -7.90
N SER A 294 13.49 3.00 -9.09
CA SER A 294 12.93 2.30 -10.25
C SER A 294 12.92 0.78 -10.10
N GLN A 295 13.79 0.23 -9.23
CA GLN A 295 13.95 -1.19 -8.99
C GLN A 295 13.07 -1.70 -7.84
N LEU A 296 12.56 -0.80 -6.99
CA LEU A 296 11.66 -1.12 -5.88
C LEU A 296 10.23 -1.41 -6.37
N ASN A 297 9.65 -2.50 -5.91
CA ASN A 297 8.31 -2.97 -6.30
C ASN A 297 7.33 -3.00 -5.12
N SER A 298 7.85 -3.13 -3.89
CA SER A 298 7.03 -3.03 -2.69
C SER A 298 7.68 -2.18 -1.60
N CYS A 299 6.83 -1.44 -0.87
CA CYS A 299 7.18 -0.73 0.34
C CYS A 299 7.61 -1.69 1.48
N LYS A 300 7.25 -2.98 1.40
CA LYS A 300 7.55 -4.03 2.38
C LYS A 300 8.86 -4.78 2.14
N GLU A 301 9.59 -4.45 1.07
CA GLU A 301 10.91 -5.03 0.81
C GLU A 301 11.85 -4.77 2.01
N PRO A 302 12.65 -5.76 2.45
CA PRO A 302 13.47 -5.61 3.64
C PRO A 302 14.67 -4.70 3.44
N LEU A 303 15.28 -4.74 2.26
CA LEU A 303 16.45 -3.96 1.88
C LEU A 303 16.15 -3.24 0.56
N SER A 304 16.78 -2.09 0.34
CA SER A 304 16.84 -1.51 -1.00
C SER A 304 17.71 -2.37 -1.92
N PRO A 305 17.59 -2.21 -3.25
CA PRO A 305 18.61 -2.65 -4.18
C PRO A 305 20.00 -2.14 -3.74
N SER A 306 21.01 -2.98 -3.96
CA SER A 306 22.38 -2.68 -3.53
C SER A 306 23.06 -1.67 -4.47
N ILE A 307 23.81 -0.74 -3.88
CA ILE A 307 24.60 0.28 -4.56
C ILE A 307 26.07 -0.04 -4.38
N ARG A 308 26.86 0.03 -5.45
CA ARG A 308 28.31 -0.14 -5.40
C ARG A 308 28.97 1.06 -4.71
N ARG A 309 29.99 0.80 -3.90
CA ARG A 309 30.78 1.79 -3.16
C ARG A 309 31.22 2.96 -4.03
N GLU A 310 31.79 2.66 -5.20
CA GLU A 310 32.29 3.64 -6.18
C GLU A 310 31.21 4.59 -6.71
N MET A 311 29.94 4.18 -6.68
CA MET A 311 28.82 4.99 -7.15
C MET A 311 28.36 5.99 -6.09
N ILE A 312 28.56 5.70 -4.80
CA ILE A 312 27.99 6.47 -3.70
C ILE A 312 28.44 7.93 -3.74
N GLY A 313 29.74 8.19 -3.91
CA GLY A 313 30.25 9.55 -4.04
C GLY A 313 29.68 10.29 -5.26
N THR A 314 29.31 9.58 -6.32
CA THR A 314 28.68 10.15 -7.51
C THR A 314 27.23 10.57 -7.27
N LEU A 315 26.49 9.86 -6.42
CA LEU A 315 25.09 10.18 -6.10
C LEU A 315 24.92 11.51 -5.36
N VAL A 316 25.95 11.95 -4.64
CA VAL A 316 25.96 13.19 -3.85
C VAL A 316 26.87 14.27 -4.46
N ARG A 317 27.29 14.11 -5.72
CA ARG A 317 28.02 15.17 -6.43
C ARG A 317 27.18 16.45 -6.47
N GLY A 318 27.84 17.57 -6.17
CA GLY A 318 27.18 18.88 -6.11
C GLY A 318 26.44 19.15 -4.79
N GLN A 319 26.49 18.24 -3.82
CA GLN A 319 26.00 18.49 -2.47
C GLN A 319 27.17 18.72 -1.51
N GLU A 320 27.07 19.73 -0.65
CA GLU A 320 28.04 19.96 0.42
C GLU A 320 27.93 18.87 1.49
N LEU A 321 28.93 17.99 1.52
CA LEU A 321 29.12 16.99 2.56
C LEU A 321 29.98 17.59 3.67
N HIS A 322 29.32 18.03 4.73
CA HIS A 322 30.01 18.62 5.88
C HIS A 322 30.70 17.51 6.69
N VAL A 323 32.02 17.48 6.68
CA VAL A 323 32.83 16.56 7.48
C VAL A 323 33.82 17.37 8.31
N HIS A 324 34.13 16.91 9.52
CA HIS A 324 35.12 17.55 10.37
C HIS A 324 36.53 17.21 9.88
N GLY A 325 37.27 18.22 9.42
CA GLY A 325 38.66 18.08 8.96
C GLY A 325 38.79 17.84 7.45
N HIS A 326 39.93 17.29 7.04
CA HIS A 326 40.20 16.93 5.65
C HIS A 326 39.91 15.45 5.42
N SER A 327 38.74 15.15 4.86
CA SER A 327 38.37 13.80 4.44
C SER A 327 38.67 13.59 2.96
N ASN A 328 39.29 12.45 2.65
CA ASN A 328 39.53 12.02 1.26
C ASN A 328 38.27 11.40 0.63
N ASP A 329 37.32 10.93 1.43
CA ASP A 329 36.05 10.37 0.96
C ASP A 329 34.92 10.65 1.97
N PRO A 330 34.40 11.90 1.97
CA PRO A 330 33.34 12.32 2.87
C PRO A 330 32.10 11.43 2.82
N ALA A 331 31.75 10.92 1.63
CA ALA A 331 30.56 10.10 1.44
C ALA A 331 30.69 8.76 2.17
N MET A 332 31.88 8.14 2.11
CA MET A 332 32.11 6.87 2.79
C MET A 332 32.18 6.99 4.31
N GLU A 333 32.71 8.09 4.85
CA GLU A 333 32.66 8.34 6.30
C GLU A 333 31.21 8.42 6.80
N TYR A 334 30.33 9.08 6.04
CA TYR A 334 28.89 9.09 6.34
C TYR A 334 28.26 7.70 6.26
N ILE A 335 28.62 6.89 5.27
CA ILE A 335 28.13 5.50 5.15
C ILE A 335 28.58 4.67 6.35
N GLU A 336 29.84 4.76 6.76
CA GLU A 336 30.37 4.02 7.91
C GLU A 336 29.70 4.45 9.22
N ALA A 337 29.43 5.74 9.39
CA ALA A 337 28.63 6.26 10.49
C ALA A 337 27.19 5.70 10.46
N LEU A 338 26.54 5.67 9.30
CA LEU A 338 25.18 5.14 9.12
C LEU A 338 25.08 3.62 9.29
N VAL A 339 26.15 2.88 8.98
CA VAL A 339 26.25 1.43 9.24
C VAL A 339 26.43 1.14 10.72
N SER A 340 27.21 1.98 11.41
CA SER A 340 27.49 1.85 12.85
C SER A 340 26.35 2.39 13.73
N GLU A 341 25.42 3.14 13.15
CA GLU A 341 24.28 3.72 13.85
C GLU A 341 23.31 2.62 14.34
N ARG A 342 22.71 2.85 15.52
CA ARG A 342 21.93 1.84 16.24
C ARG A 342 20.65 1.40 15.53
N ALA A 343 20.02 2.29 14.77
CA ALA A 343 18.88 1.98 13.90
C ALA A 343 19.27 1.19 12.65
N LYS A 344 20.57 0.96 12.39
CA LYS A 344 21.10 0.13 11.30
C LYS A 344 20.55 0.55 9.94
N ILE A 345 20.48 1.85 9.70
CA ILE A 345 19.85 2.45 8.52
C ILE A 345 20.48 1.91 7.23
N VAL A 346 21.81 1.71 7.22
CA VAL A 346 22.55 1.14 6.10
C VAL A 346 23.12 -0.22 6.47
N SER A 347 23.04 -1.17 5.54
CA SER A 347 23.66 -2.49 5.62
C SER A 347 24.84 -2.57 4.67
N ASN A 348 26.00 -2.91 5.22
CA ASN A 348 27.16 -3.30 4.45
C ASN A 348 27.05 -4.80 4.11
N LEU A 349 26.90 -5.13 2.82
CA LEU A 349 26.66 -6.51 2.40
C LEU A 349 27.96 -7.31 2.26
N ASN A 350 29.03 -6.70 1.73
CA ASN A 350 30.30 -7.37 1.43
C ASN A 350 31.50 -6.41 1.30
N GLY A 351 31.43 -5.22 1.88
CA GLY A 351 32.43 -4.14 1.81
C GLY A 351 32.38 -3.29 0.53
N THR A 352 31.85 -3.84 -0.56
CA THR A 352 31.74 -3.17 -1.87
C THR A 352 30.31 -2.78 -2.24
N LEU A 353 29.32 -3.43 -1.64
CA LEU A 353 27.89 -3.21 -1.85
C LEU A 353 27.22 -2.76 -0.56
N TYR A 354 26.43 -1.70 -0.68
CA TYR A 354 25.65 -1.12 0.40
C TYR A 354 24.17 -1.10 0.03
N ALA A 355 23.30 -1.40 0.98
CA ALA A 355 21.85 -1.32 0.82
C ALA A 355 21.23 -0.62 2.03
N ILE A 356 20.10 0.05 1.82
CA ILE A 356 19.35 0.67 2.91
C ILE A 356 18.46 -0.39 3.54
N ASN A 357 18.51 -0.50 4.87
CA ASN A 357 17.67 -1.42 5.62
C ASN A 357 16.28 -0.83 5.83
N LEU A 358 15.40 -1.08 4.87
CA LEU A 358 14.04 -0.54 4.84
C LEU A 358 13.19 -1.09 5.99
N ARG A 359 13.34 -2.37 6.32
CA ARG A 359 12.58 -3.01 7.41
C ARG A 359 12.92 -2.41 8.77
N ASP A 360 14.19 -2.36 9.11
CA ASP A 360 14.61 -1.86 10.42
C ASP A 360 14.42 -0.35 10.52
N SER A 361 14.61 0.39 9.42
CA SER A 361 14.27 1.82 9.36
C SER A 361 12.79 2.08 9.66
N VAL A 362 11.87 1.33 9.04
CA VAL A 362 10.42 1.45 9.32
C VAL A 362 10.11 1.07 10.77
N ARG A 363 10.73 0.00 11.29
CA ARG A 363 10.54 -0.41 12.69
C ARG A 363 10.97 0.68 13.65
N VAL A 364 12.09 1.35 13.39
CA VAL A 364 12.59 2.46 14.20
C VAL A 364 11.63 3.65 14.15
N MET A 365 11.13 4.02 12.97
CA MET A 365 10.12 5.07 12.84
C MET A 365 8.82 4.75 13.59
N GLN A 366 8.40 3.48 13.60
CA GLN A 366 7.23 3.05 14.38
C GLN A 366 7.46 3.18 15.88
N ILE A 367 8.65 2.84 16.37
CA ILE A 367 9.01 3.00 17.78
C ILE A 367 9.01 4.49 18.15
N ASP A 368 9.59 5.35 17.32
CA ASP A 368 9.60 6.80 17.54
C ASP A 368 8.20 7.39 17.60
N LEU A 369 7.29 6.92 16.74
CA LEU A 369 5.89 7.32 16.77
C LEU A 369 5.21 6.88 18.07
N ILE A 370 5.42 5.64 18.50
CA ILE A 370 4.85 5.13 19.77
C ILE A 370 5.39 5.95 20.95
N GLU A 371 6.70 6.21 21.00
CA GLU A 371 7.29 7.02 22.05
C GLU A 371 6.74 8.45 22.07
N SER A 372 6.49 9.04 20.90
CA SER A 372 5.90 10.37 20.77
C SER A 372 4.46 10.39 21.30
N ILE A 373 3.64 9.39 20.94
CA ILE A 373 2.28 9.22 21.46
C ILE A 373 2.30 9.05 22.99
N ILE A 374 3.24 8.27 23.52
CA ILE A 374 3.36 8.06 24.97
C ILE A 374 3.77 9.35 25.68
N GLN A 375 4.70 10.11 25.11
CA GLN A 375 5.10 11.40 25.67
C GLN A 375 3.92 12.38 25.70
N GLU A 376 3.17 12.48 24.61
CA GLU A 376 2.04 13.41 24.50
C GLU A 376 0.90 13.04 25.47
N LYS A 377 0.59 11.75 25.61
CA LYS A 377 -0.53 11.30 26.46
C LYS A 377 -0.18 11.12 27.94
N PHE A 378 1.04 10.68 28.25
CA PHE A 378 1.43 10.22 29.59
C PHE A 378 2.70 10.89 30.14
N GLY A 379 3.33 11.77 29.36
CA GLY A 379 4.51 12.53 29.76
C GLY A 379 5.84 11.79 29.62
N ASP A 380 6.92 12.53 29.85
CA ASP A 380 8.30 12.08 29.63
C ASP A 380 8.73 10.92 30.52
N VAL A 381 8.19 10.84 31.73
CA VAL A 381 8.49 9.78 32.70
C VAL A 381 8.00 8.43 32.18
N CYS A 382 6.75 8.38 31.70
CA CYS A 382 6.18 7.18 31.07
C CYS A 382 6.95 6.79 29.80
N ARG A 383 7.28 7.76 28.93
CA ARG A 383 8.10 7.50 27.74
C ARG A 383 9.44 6.87 28.11
N ARG A 384 10.14 7.40 29.12
CA ARG A 384 11.43 6.87 29.57
C ARG A 384 11.32 5.43 30.07
N ILE A 385 10.31 5.14 30.90
CA ILE A 385 10.06 3.79 31.40
C ILE A 385 9.74 2.84 30.25
N TRP A 386 8.88 3.25 29.32
CA TRP A 386 8.51 2.44 28.16
C TRP A 386 9.73 2.13 27.29
N ARG A 387 10.56 3.14 26.98
CA ARG A 387 11.81 2.95 26.22
C ARG A 387 12.76 1.99 26.92
N LEU A 388 12.92 2.12 28.24
CA LEU A 388 13.74 1.21 29.04
C LEU A 388 13.25 -0.24 28.93
N LEU A 389 11.93 -0.45 29.08
CA LEU A 389 11.31 -1.77 28.92
C LEU A 389 11.47 -2.30 27.51
N TYR A 390 11.31 -1.48 26.48
CA TYR A 390 11.53 -1.88 25.10
C TYR A 390 12.99 -2.36 24.87
N MET A 391 13.96 -1.70 25.48
CA MET A 391 15.38 -2.05 25.35
C MET A 391 15.80 -3.28 26.15
N LYS A 392 15.32 -3.42 27.38
CA LYS A 392 15.73 -4.49 28.32
C LYS A 392 14.75 -5.66 28.36
N GLN A 393 13.60 -5.52 27.73
CA GLN A 393 12.49 -6.47 27.67
C GLN A 393 11.87 -6.73 29.04
N LYS A 394 12.46 -7.61 29.85
CA LYS A 394 11.89 -8.06 31.12
C LYS A 394 12.58 -7.36 32.28
N LEU A 395 11.85 -6.54 33.02
CA LEU A 395 12.33 -5.86 34.22
C LEU A 395 11.28 -5.92 35.32
N ASP A 396 11.75 -6.11 36.56
CA ASP A 396 10.91 -5.98 37.75
C ASP A 396 10.70 -4.49 38.10
N GLU A 397 9.64 -4.17 38.84
CA GLU A 397 9.31 -2.80 39.22
C GLU A 397 10.47 -2.06 39.91
N LYS A 398 11.17 -2.73 40.83
CA LYS A 398 12.36 -2.17 41.52
C LYS A 398 13.50 -1.88 40.55
N GLN A 399 13.68 -2.72 39.53
CA GLN A 399 14.71 -2.53 38.51
C GLN A 399 14.36 -1.37 37.59
N VAL A 400 13.07 -1.20 37.24
CA VAL A 400 12.58 -0.06 36.46
C VAL A 400 12.89 1.25 37.18
N GLY A 401 12.50 1.39 38.46
CA GLY A 401 12.78 2.60 39.23
C GLY A 401 14.27 2.91 39.31
N LYS A 402 15.10 1.89 39.59
CA LYS A 402 16.56 2.04 39.68
C LYS A 402 17.21 2.42 38.35
N GLN A 403 16.87 1.74 37.25
CA GLN A 403 17.52 1.97 35.94
C GLN A 403 17.00 3.23 35.24
N ALA A 404 15.73 3.59 35.46
CA ALA A 404 15.17 4.82 34.89
C ALA A 404 15.46 6.07 35.74
N MET A 405 16.07 5.89 36.93
CA MET A 405 16.34 6.94 37.92
C MET A 405 15.05 7.70 38.32
N ILE A 406 14.00 6.93 38.64
CA ILE A 406 12.68 7.44 39.01
C ILE A 406 12.29 6.84 40.36
N ASN A 407 11.60 7.61 41.20
CA ASN A 407 11.04 7.10 42.45
C ASN A 407 10.10 5.92 42.16
N ASN A 408 10.27 4.80 42.88
CA ASN A 408 9.48 3.58 42.71
C ASN A 408 7.96 3.84 42.76
N LYS A 409 7.50 4.79 43.58
CA LYS A 409 6.07 5.16 43.62
C LYS A 409 5.58 5.69 42.26
N VAL A 410 6.31 6.63 41.68
CA VAL A 410 5.99 7.22 40.38
C VAL A 410 6.14 6.19 39.26
N ALA A 411 7.20 5.39 39.31
CA ALA A 411 7.41 4.32 38.34
C ALA A 411 6.24 3.32 38.33
N ARG A 412 5.74 2.94 39.51
CA ARG A 412 4.57 2.08 39.67
C ARG A 412 3.30 2.70 39.08
N GLU A 413 3.02 3.97 39.37
CA GLU A 413 1.88 4.69 38.82
C GLU A 413 1.92 4.75 37.28
N CYS A 414 3.09 5.05 36.70
CA CYS A 414 3.31 5.04 35.26
C CYS A 414 3.11 3.63 34.65
N LEU A 415 3.66 2.59 35.28
CA LEU A 415 3.53 1.21 34.82
C LEU A 415 2.07 0.75 34.82
N TYR A 416 1.31 1.05 35.87
CA TYR A 416 -0.12 0.72 35.91
C TYR A 416 -0.92 1.45 34.84
N THR A 417 -0.63 2.73 34.61
CA THR A 417 -1.27 3.52 33.56
C THR A 417 -1.01 2.91 32.19
N MET A 418 0.25 2.59 31.88
CA MET A 418 0.62 1.96 30.61
C MET A 418 0.09 0.53 30.46
N LEU A 419 -0.01 -0.23 31.55
CA LEU A 419 -0.62 -1.57 31.56
C LEU A 419 -2.12 -1.50 31.21
N LYS A 420 -2.85 -0.54 31.77
CA LYS A 420 -4.28 -0.33 31.48
C LYS A 420 -4.53 -0.02 30.01
N GLU A 421 -3.61 0.71 29.38
CA GLU A 421 -3.67 1.10 27.96
C GLU A 421 -3.06 0.05 27.01
N GLY A 422 -2.63 -1.11 27.51
CA GLY A 422 -2.07 -2.20 26.71
C GLY A 422 -0.68 -1.90 26.10
N LEU A 423 0.05 -0.93 26.65
CA LEU A 423 1.40 -0.55 26.20
C LEU A 423 2.50 -1.39 26.85
N VAL A 424 2.22 -1.98 28.01
CA VAL A 424 3.11 -2.87 28.78
C VAL A 424 2.29 -4.07 29.24
N TYR A 425 2.94 -5.24 29.37
CA TYR A 425 2.29 -6.48 29.79
C TYR A 425 3.02 -7.09 30.99
N LEU A 426 2.26 -7.74 31.88
CA LEU A 426 2.81 -8.51 32.99
C LEU A 426 3.16 -9.92 32.53
N GLN A 427 4.38 -10.36 32.80
CA GLN A 427 4.79 -11.75 32.64
C GLN A 427 4.78 -12.41 34.02
N VAL A 428 3.83 -13.31 34.26
CA VAL A 428 3.82 -14.11 35.49
C VAL A 428 4.72 -15.31 35.28
N SER A 429 5.82 -15.41 36.02
CA SER A 429 6.60 -16.64 36.14
C SER A 429 5.85 -17.58 37.10
N HIS A 430 5.42 -18.74 36.63
CA HIS A 430 4.99 -19.81 37.53
C HIS A 430 6.26 -20.40 38.13
N GLY A 431 6.46 -20.18 39.44
CA GLY A 431 7.54 -20.83 40.17
C GLY A 431 7.27 -22.35 40.18
N PHE A 432 8.27 -23.11 39.74
CA PHE A 432 8.31 -24.56 39.95
C PHE A 432 8.84 -24.88 41.34
#